data_AF-A0A2P8C9X0-F1
#
_entry.id   AF-A0A2P8C9X0-F1
#
_cell.length_a   1.000
_cell.length_b   1.000
_cell.length_c   1.000
_cell.angle_alpha   90.00
_cell.angle_beta   90.00
_cell.angle_gamma   90.00
#
_symmetry.space_group_name_H-M   'P 1'
#
loop_
_entity.id
_entity.type
_entity.pdbx_description
1 polymer ?
#
loop_
_entity_poly.entity_id
_entity_poly.type
_entity_poly.pdbx_seq_one_letter_code
_entity_poly.pdbx_strand_id
1 'polypeptide(L)' 'MWNQFIRFFLLFGVSFGVIAGIITYLITYSELVKHFAEKEYPRKLAIRSGLAAFVFFLIIGAILGLFVVKQ' A
#
# COMPACT_ATOMS: atom_id res chain seq x y z
N MET A 1 -9.97 2.70 -24.33
CA MET A 1 -10.43 2.08 -23.07
C MET A 1 -9.27 1.59 -22.19
N TRP A 2 -8.46 0.63 -22.63
CA TRP A 2 -7.32 0.11 -21.82
C TRP A 2 -6.26 1.16 -21.44
N ASN A 3 -6.01 2.15 -22.29
CA ASN A 3 -5.07 3.23 -21.97
C ASN A 3 -5.53 4.12 -20.81
N GLN A 4 -6.85 4.33 -20.65
CA GLN A 4 -7.39 5.11 -19.53
C GLN A 4 -7.32 4.33 -18.22
N PHE A 5 -7.57 3.01 -18.28
CA PHE A 5 -7.34 2.10 -17.16
C PHE A 5 -5.91 2.22 -16.63
N ILE A 6 -4.93 2.03 -17.53
CA ILE A 6 -3.52 1.98 -17.18
C ILE A 6 -3.07 3.33 -16.59
N ARG A 7 -3.49 4.45 -17.18
CA ARG A 7 -3.20 5.80 -16.67
C ARG A 7 -3.78 6.01 -15.28
N PHE A 8 -5.06 5.68 -15.08
CA PHE A 8 -5.71 5.81 -13.78
C PHE A 8 -5.04 4.92 -12.72
N PHE A 9 -4.79 3.65 -13.07
CA PHE A 9 -4.18 2.68 -12.18
C PHE A 9 -2.76 3.09 -11.76
N LEU A 10 -1.94 3.58 -12.70
CA LEU A 10 -0.60 4.06 -12.41
C LEU A 10 -0.62 5.34 -11.56
N LEU A 11 -1.50 6.30 -11.88
CA LEU A 11 -1.56 7.57 -11.16
C LEU A 11 -2.16 7.44 -9.76
N PHE A 12 -3.20 6.62 -9.60
CA PHE A 12 -3.92 6.51 -8.34
C PHE A 12 -3.59 5.21 -7.60
N GLY A 13 -3.74 4.06 -8.25
CA GLY A 13 -3.49 2.76 -7.60
C GLY A 13 -2.06 2.63 -7.08
N VAL A 14 -1.07 2.79 -7.97
CA VAL A 14 0.34 2.61 -7.61
C VAL A 14 0.82 3.72 -6.67
N SER A 15 0.57 4.99 -6.98
CA SER A 15 1.03 6.11 -6.15
C SER A 15 0.48 6.05 -4.72
N PHE A 16 -0.85 5.88 -4.57
CA PHE A 16 -1.46 5.80 -3.24
C PHE A 16 -1.09 4.50 -2.54
N GLY A 17 -0.94 3.39 -3.27
CA GLY A 17 -0.44 2.14 -2.70
C GLY A 17 0.94 2.30 -2.10
N VAL A 18 1.89 2.90 -2.83
CA VAL A 18 3.27 3.13 -2.35
C VAL A 18 3.25 4.01 -1.09
N ILE A 19 2.52 5.12 -1.13
CA ILE A 19 2.41 6.04 0.01
C ILE A 19 1.80 5.32 1.22
N ALA A 20 0.70 4.60 1.02
CA ALA A 20 0.05 3.84 2.08
C ALA A 20 0.99 2.79 2.69
N GLY A 21 1.70 2.03 1.86
CA GLY A 21 2.66 1.02 2.34
C GLY A 21 3.79 1.61 3.17
N ILE A 22 4.35 2.75 2.73
CA ILE A 22 5.41 3.46 3.48
C ILE A 22 4.86 4.00 4.81
N ILE A 23 3.69 4.66 4.80
CA ILE A 23 3.07 5.20 6.00
C ILE A 23 2.76 4.09 7.00
N THR A 24 2.15 2.99 6.54
CA THR A 24 1.85 1.84 7.41
C THR A 24 3.12 1.23 7.98
N TYR A 25 4.18 1.07 7.18
CA TYR A 25 5.48 0.62 7.67
C TYR A 25 6.01 1.53 8.80
N LEU A 26 6.03 2.85 8.57
CA LEU A 26 6.56 3.82 9.53
C LEU A 26 5.76 3.83 10.83
N ILE A 27 4.43 3.84 10.75
CA ILE A 27 3.55 3.81 11.93
C ILE A 27 3.75 2.51 12.71
N THR A 28 3.69 1.35 12.03
CA THR A 28 3.83 0.05 12.67
C THR A 28 5.21 -0.11 13.30
N TYR A 29 6.28 0.29 12.61
CA TYR A 29 7.63 0.21 13.16
C TYR A 29 7.82 1.15 14.35
N SER A 30 7.36 2.40 14.22
CA SER A 30 7.45 3.42 15.29
C SER A 30 6.70 3.00 16.54
N GLU A 31 5.63 2.23 16.42
CA GLU A 31 4.86 1.77 17.57
C GLU A 31 5.48 0.53 18.22
N LEU A 32 5.89 -0.45 17.41
CA LEU A 32 6.45 -1.71 17.91
C LEU A 32 7.83 -1.52 18.55
N VAL A 33 8.66 -0.61 18.04
CA VAL A 33 10.00 -0.38 18.60
C VAL A 33 9.96 0.15 20.05
N LYS A 34 8.83 0.73 20.48
CA LYS A 34 8.63 1.16 21.88
C LYS A 34 8.38 -0.02 22.82
N HIS A 35 7.84 -1.12 22.29
CA HIS A 35 7.36 -2.27 23.07
C HIS A 35 8.36 -3.43 23.07
N PHE A 36 9.25 -3.50 22.09
CA PHE A 36 10.21 -4.59 21.92
C PHE A 36 11.65 -4.06 21.99
N ALA A 37 12.47 -4.63 22.88
CA ALA A 37 13.90 -4.30 22.98
C ALA A 37 14.68 -4.75 21.73
N GLU A 38 14.27 -5.86 21.12
CA GLU A 38 14.84 -6.37 19.88
C GLU A 38 14.18 -5.71 18.66
N LYS A 39 15.00 -5.19 17.75
CA LYS A 39 14.52 -4.44 16.57
C LYS A 39 14.14 -5.33 15.38
N GLU A 40 14.51 -6.61 15.41
CA GLU A 40 14.30 -7.51 14.26
C GLU A 40 12.81 -7.85 14.07
N TYR A 41 12.11 -8.16 15.16
CA TYR A 41 10.69 -8.47 15.14
C TYR A 41 9.82 -7.27 14.69
N PRO A 42 9.96 -6.05 15.27
CA PRO A 42 9.28 -4.84 14.81
C PRO A 42 9.49 -4.56 13.32
N ARG A 43 10.72 -4.73 12.82
CA ARG A 43 11.04 -4.48 11.42
C ARG A 43 10.34 -5.47 10.49
N LYS A 44 10.40 -6.78 10.79
CA LYS A 44 9.73 -7.81 9.98
C LYS A 44 8.22 -7.60 9.94
N LEU A 45 7.61 -7.30 11.09
CA LEU A 45 6.17 -7.09 11.17
C LEU A 45 5.75 -5.81 10.44
N ALA A 46 6.48 -4.70 10.62
CA ALA A 46 6.21 -3.46 9.90
C ALA A 46 6.33 -3.63 8.38
N ILE A 47 7.32 -4.36 7.88
CA ILE A 47 7.45 -4.64 6.44
C ILE A 47 6.22 -5.42 5.94
N ARG A 48 5.81 -6.46 6.67
CA ARG A 48 4.62 -7.25 6.31
C ARG A 48 3.35 -6.39 6.28
N SER A 49 3.16 -5.53 7.29
CA SER A 49 2.02 -4.60 7.34
C SER A 49 2.04 -3.58 6.21
N GLY A 50 3.20 -2.98 5.92
CA GLY A 50 3.36 -2.04 4.80
C GLY A 50 3.10 -2.70 3.44
N LEU A 51 3.61 -3.92 3.24
CA LEU A 51 3.35 -4.69 2.03
C LEU A 51 1.87 -5.04 1.89
N ALA A 52 1.21 -5.42 2.99
CA ALA A 52 -0.22 -5.72 2.99
C ALA A 52 -1.05 -4.47 2.61
N ALA A 53 -0.71 -3.30 3.16
CA ALA A 53 -1.37 -2.04 2.81
C ALA A 53 -1.14 -1.66 1.34
N PHE A 54 0.08 -1.80 0.83
CA PHE A 54 0.40 -1.56 -0.58
C PHE A 54 -0.46 -2.43 -1.51
N VAL A 55 -0.50 -3.75 -1.26
CA VAL A 55 -1.30 -4.70 -2.07
C VAL A 55 -2.79 -4.39 -1.98
N PHE A 56 -3.29 -4.05 -0.79
CA PHE A 56 -4.70 -3.68 -0.59
C PHE A 56 -5.10 -2.49 -1.46
N PHE A 57 -4.29 -1.42 -1.47
CA PHE A 57 -4.56 -0.25 -2.29
C PHE A 57 -4.37 -0.48 -3.79
N LEU A 58 -3.45 -1.37 -4.19
CA LEU A 58 -3.38 -1.81 -5.59
C LEU A 58 -4.66 -2.53 -6.03
N ILE A 59 -5.20 -3.43 -5.20
CA ILE A 59 -6.45 -4.13 -5.51
C ILE A 59 -7.59 -3.11 -5.65
N ILE A 60 -7.71 -2.15 -4.72
CA ILE A 60 -8.71 -1.08 -4.80
C ILE A 60 -8.52 -0.26 -6.09
N GLY A 61 -7.30 0.15 -6.40
CA GLY A 61 -7.00 0.91 -7.61
C GLY A 61 -7.37 0.15 -8.89
N ALA A 62 -7.14 -1.16 -8.94
CA ALA A 62 -7.54 -2.00 -10.05
C ALA A 62 -9.06 -2.10 -10.18
N ILE A 63 -9.77 -2.32 -9.06
CA ILE A 63 -11.24 -2.35 -9.03
C ILE A 63 -11.81 -1.02 -9.52
N LEU A 64 -11.34 0.11 -8.98
CA LEU A 64 -11.78 1.45 -9.40
C LEU A 64 -11.48 1.72 -10.88
N GLY A 65 -10.30 1.33 -11.36
CA GLY A 65 -9.96 1.44 -12.76
C GLY A 65 -10.95 0.69 -13.67
N LEU A 66 -11.41 -0.50 -13.26
CA LEU A 66 -12.39 -1.27 -14.04
C LEU A 66 -13.75 -0.54 -14.12
N PHE A 67 -14.16 0.14 -13.06
CA PHE A 67 -15.38 0.96 -13.09
C PHE A 67 -15.24 2.18 -14.00
N VAL A 68 -14.09 2.86 -13.96
CA VAL A 68 -13.80 4.03 -14.84
C VAL A 68 -13.79 3.65 -16.32
N VAL A 69 -13.36 2.43 -16.66
CA VAL A 69 -13.32 1.95 -18.06
C VAL A 69 -14.70 1.52 -18.57
N LYS A 70 -15.59 1.10 -17.67
CA LYS A 70 -16.94 0.67 -18.03
C LYS A 70 -17.92 1.83 -18.26
N GLN A 71 -17.61 3.02 -17.74
CA GLN A 71 -18.30 4.27 -18.08
C GLN A 71 -17.78 4.84 -19.39
#